data_AF-A0A3P7LSQ1-F1
#
_entry.id   AF-A0A3P7LSQ1-F1
#
_cell.length_a   1.000
_cell.length_b   1.000
_cell.length_c   1.000
_cell.angle_alpha   90.00
_cell.angle_beta   90.00
_cell.angle_gamma   90.00
#
_symmetry.space_group_name_H-M   'P 1'
#
loop_
_entity.id
_entity.type
_entity.pdbx_description
1 polymer ?
#
loop_
_entity_poly.entity_id
_entity_poly.type
_entity_poly.pdbx_seq_one_letter_code
_entity_poly.pdbx_strand_id
1 'polypeptide(L)'
;MRLISAQRYTSTGSFPNPTAQINSTLNNWWGAAKQYGVTDLQNKYTNSKLYSFANMVFPETTKIGCAYKTCTGATNALTFTCLYNGIGYYTNEPMWETGSACVTGADCTTYANSGCSAGLCTKGADVPGS
;
A
#
# COMPACT_ATOMS: atom_id res chain seq x y z
N MET A 1 -14.41 -4.53 4.98
CA MET A 1 -13.37 -4.08 5.94
C MET A 1 -12.33 -3.29 5.15
N ARG A 2 -11.99 -2.05 5.54
CA ARG A 2 -10.98 -1.23 4.83
C ARG A 2 -9.62 -1.47 5.48
N LEU A 3 -8.56 -1.61 4.70
CA LEU A 3 -7.22 -1.83 5.23
C LEU A 3 -6.62 -0.56 5.80
N ILE A 4 -5.85 -0.68 6.89
CA ILE A 4 -5.25 0.46 7.58
C ILE A 4 -3.76 0.18 7.76
N SER A 5 -2.92 0.99 7.13
CA SER A 5 -1.51 1.15 7.51
C SER A 5 -1.41 2.48 8.25
N ALA A 6 -1.02 2.45 9.53
CA ALA A 6 -0.92 3.66 10.34
C ALA A 6 0.42 3.69 11.09
N GLN A 7 1.01 4.88 11.22
CA GLN A 7 2.16 5.13 12.08
C GLN A 7 1.94 6.33 12.97
N ARG A 8 2.45 6.22 14.19
CA ARG A 8 2.39 7.25 15.22
C ARG A 8 3.78 7.59 15.70
N TYR A 9 4.10 8.87 15.67
CA TYR A 9 5.30 9.45 16.26
C TYR A 9 4.91 10.25 17.50
N THR A 10 5.77 10.23 18.50
CA THR A 10 5.63 11.03 19.74
C THR A 10 6.90 11.82 19.97
N SER A 11 6.78 13.07 20.42
CA SER A 11 7.92 13.95 20.71
C SER A 11 7.58 14.95 21.81
N THR A 12 8.57 15.33 22.61
CA THR A 12 8.47 16.49 23.51
C THR A 12 8.53 17.81 22.73
N GLY A 13 9.14 17.82 21.54
CA GLY A 13 9.11 18.92 20.58
C GLY A 13 7.88 18.88 19.67
N SER A 14 7.67 19.93 18.87
CA SER A 14 6.58 20.00 17.88
C SER A 14 6.92 19.25 16.59
N PHE A 15 5.91 19.06 15.72
CA PHE A 15 6.07 18.51 14.37
C PHE A 15 5.89 19.62 13.32
N PRO A 16 6.89 20.50 13.11
CA PRO A 16 6.76 21.65 12.20
C PRO A 16 6.72 21.24 10.73
N ASN A 17 7.23 20.05 10.39
CA ASN A 17 7.22 19.53 9.02
C ASN A 17 6.67 18.08 8.97
N PRO A 18 5.34 17.89 9.05
CA PRO A 18 4.71 16.57 8.98
C PRO A 18 5.08 15.75 7.74
N THR A 19 5.39 16.41 6.63
CA THR A 19 5.76 15.78 5.36
C THR A 19 7.02 14.93 5.48
N ALA A 20 7.97 15.32 6.35
CA ALA A 20 9.16 14.53 6.60
C ALA A 20 8.82 13.16 7.25
N GLN A 21 7.93 13.15 8.25
CA GLN A 21 7.46 11.92 8.88
C GLN A 21 6.61 11.08 7.93
N ILE A 22 5.79 11.70 7.07
CA ILE A 22 5.01 11.00 6.04
C ILE A 22 5.94 10.29 5.05
N ASN A 23 6.93 11.00 4.50
CA ASN A 23 7.91 10.42 3.58
C ASN A 23 8.71 9.30 4.25
N SER A 24 9.15 9.50 5.49
CA SER A 24 9.81 8.45 6.27
C SER A 24 8.90 7.23 6.46
N THR A 25 7.62 7.44 6.78
CA THR A 25 6.66 6.36 6.97
C THR A 25 6.47 5.54 5.69
N LEU A 26 6.23 6.21 4.55
CA LEU A 26 6.05 5.55 3.26
C LEU A 26 7.31 4.76 2.85
N ASN A 27 8.50 5.35 3.03
CA ASN A 27 9.77 4.68 2.76
C ASN A 27 10.00 3.46 3.67
N ASN A 28 9.61 3.54 4.94
CA ASN A 28 9.75 2.42 5.87
C ASN A 28 8.76 1.29 5.55
N TRP A 29 7.51 1.63 5.23
CA TRP A 29 6.50 0.64 4.81
C TRP A 29 6.94 -0.10 3.55
N TRP A 30 7.39 0.63 2.53
CA TRP A 30 7.91 0.03 1.31
C TRP A 30 9.21 -0.75 1.55
N GLY A 31 10.11 -0.18 2.35
CA GLY A 31 11.42 -0.75 2.68
C GLY A 31 11.37 -2.07 3.45
N ALA A 32 10.21 -2.44 4.04
CA ALA A 32 10.04 -3.71 4.73
C ALA A 32 10.40 -4.93 3.85
N ALA A 33 10.09 -4.89 2.55
CA ALA A 33 10.48 -5.94 1.62
C ALA A 33 12.00 -6.10 1.50
N LYS A 34 12.74 -4.98 1.46
CA LYS A 34 14.20 -4.99 1.42
C LYS A 34 14.79 -5.43 2.76
N GLN A 35 14.19 -5.00 3.87
CA GLN A 35 14.70 -5.27 5.21
C GLN A 35 14.50 -6.73 5.63
N TYR A 36 13.33 -7.31 5.33
CA TYR A 36 12.94 -8.64 5.80
C TYR A 36 12.93 -9.71 4.72
N GLY A 37 12.99 -9.32 3.44
CA GLY A 37 12.90 -10.21 2.29
C GLY A 37 11.47 -10.64 1.98
N VAL A 38 11.20 -10.86 0.69
CA VAL A 38 10.08 -11.68 0.23
C VAL A 38 10.69 -12.97 -0.29
N THR A 39 10.67 -14.00 0.55
CA THR A 39 11.45 -15.23 0.35
C THR A 39 10.65 -16.36 -0.27
N ASP A 40 9.31 -16.26 -0.27
CA ASP A 40 8.45 -17.21 -0.96
C ASP A 40 8.53 -17.00 -2.48
N LEU A 41 8.70 -18.10 -3.22
CA LEU A 41 8.90 -18.07 -4.67
C LEU A 41 7.68 -17.59 -5.46
N GLN A 42 6.49 -17.60 -4.84
CA GLN A 42 5.23 -17.12 -5.41
C GLN A 42 4.83 -15.78 -4.79
N ASN A 43 5.76 -15.09 -4.12
CA ASN A 43 5.55 -13.81 -3.45
C ASN A 43 4.44 -13.85 -2.39
N LYS A 44 4.24 -15.01 -1.75
CA LYS A 44 3.19 -15.16 -0.73
C LYS A 44 3.47 -14.33 0.51
N TYR A 45 2.39 -13.83 1.12
CA TYR A 45 2.44 -13.22 2.42
C TYR A 45 2.64 -14.29 3.51
N THR A 46 3.90 -14.51 3.88
CA THR A 46 4.32 -15.50 4.88
C THR A 46 4.92 -14.88 6.15
N ASN A 47 5.15 -13.56 6.15
CA ASN A 47 5.80 -12.84 7.24
C ASN A 47 5.02 -11.59 7.61
N SER A 48 4.56 -11.51 8.87
CA SER A 48 3.76 -10.39 9.36
C SER A 48 4.47 -9.03 9.27
N LYS A 49 5.81 -9.02 9.26
CA LYS A 49 6.62 -7.81 9.08
C LYS A 49 6.46 -7.16 7.69
N LEU A 50 5.89 -7.88 6.72
CA LEU A 50 5.58 -7.35 5.40
C LEU A 50 4.21 -6.67 5.33
N TYR A 51 3.44 -6.59 6.42
CA TYR A 51 2.05 -6.11 6.41
C TYR A 51 1.85 -4.80 5.62
N SER A 52 2.64 -3.77 5.92
CA SER A 52 2.48 -2.48 5.25
C SER A 52 2.94 -2.51 3.80
N PHE A 53 4.00 -3.26 3.50
CA PHE A 53 4.47 -3.47 2.13
C PHE A 53 3.42 -4.21 1.29
N ALA A 54 2.85 -5.30 1.83
CA ALA A 54 1.80 -6.09 1.22
C ALA A 54 0.61 -5.22 0.79
N ASN A 55 0.20 -4.29 1.65
CA ASN A 55 -0.88 -3.35 1.32
C ASN A 55 -0.53 -2.36 0.21
N MET A 56 0.74 -1.95 0.10
CA MET A 56 1.20 -1.01 -0.92
C MET A 56 1.38 -1.68 -2.29
N VAL A 57 1.81 -2.93 -2.32
CA VAL A 57 2.17 -3.65 -3.56
C VAL A 57 1.00 -4.45 -4.16
N PHE A 58 -0.08 -4.65 -3.41
CA PHE A 58 -1.18 -5.54 -3.83
C PHE A 58 -1.87 -5.04 -5.12
N PRO A 59 -1.80 -5.80 -6.23
CA PRO A 59 -2.14 -5.30 -7.57
C PRO A 59 -3.62 -5.03 -7.79
N GLU A 60 -4.51 -5.70 -7.06
CA GLU A 60 -5.96 -5.44 -7.16
C GLU A 60 -6.39 -4.17 -6.38
N THR A 61 -5.48 -3.53 -5.66
CA THR A 61 -5.76 -2.24 -5.01
C THR A 61 -5.85 -1.15 -6.06
N THR A 62 -7.01 -0.52 -6.15
CA THR A 62 -7.32 0.50 -7.17
C THR A 62 -7.70 1.87 -6.58
N LYS A 63 -7.83 1.95 -5.25
CA LYS A 63 -8.15 3.17 -4.51
C LYS A 63 -7.30 3.24 -3.25
N ILE A 64 -6.66 4.38 -3.04
CA ILE A 64 -5.91 4.73 -1.84
C ILE A 64 -6.41 6.06 -1.29
N GLY A 65 -6.47 6.18 0.04
CA GLY A 65 -6.75 7.45 0.71
C GLY A 65 -5.90 7.59 1.96
N CYS A 66 -5.10 8.65 2.04
CA CYS A 66 -4.21 8.88 3.19
C CYS A 66 -4.58 10.16 3.93
N ALA A 67 -4.30 10.20 5.22
CA ALA A 67 -4.52 11.36 6.07
C ALA A 67 -3.46 11.42 7.17
N TYR A 68 -3.20 12.63 7.67
CA TYR A 68 -2.37 12.82 8.86
C TYR A 68 -3.02 13.80 9.83
N LYS A 69 -2.64 13.70 11.10
CA LYS A 69 -3.00 14.67 12.14
C LYS A 69 -1.84 14.87 13.10
N THR A 70 -1.52 16.13 13.36
CA THR A 70 -0.70 16.54 14.49
C THR A 70 -1.60 16.84 15.68
N CYS A 71 -1.22 16.36 16.86
CA CYS A 71 -1.92 16.57 18.12
C CYS A 71 -0.93 17.18 19.11
N THR A 72 -1.26 18.32 19.69
CA THR A 72 -0.50 18.94 20.77
C THR A 72 -1.05 18.49 22.13
N GLY A 73 -0.17 18.29 23.11
CA GLY A 73 -0.53 17.81 24.44
C GLY A 73 0.69 17.69 25.35
N ALA A 74 0.57 16.96 26.47
CA ALA A 74 1.71 16.68 27.35
C ALA A 74 2.89 16.01 26.61
N THR A 75 2.58 15.24 25.57
CA THR A 75 3.54 14.82 24.55
C THR A 75 2.89 15.05 23.20
N ASN A 76 3.58 15.76 22.31
CA ASN A 76 3.07 16.00 20.96
C ASN A 76 3.07 14.68 20.19
N ALA A 77 2.09 14.51 19.32
CA ALA A 77 2.00 13.34 18.46
C ALA A 77 1.72 13.72 17.01
N LEU A 78 2.23 12.90 16.10
CA LEU A 78 1.84 12.90 14.68
C LEU A 78 1.36 11.51 14.34
N THR A 79 0.15 11.39 13.80
CA THR A 79 -0.36 10.13 13.25
C THR A 79 -0.56 10.29 11.76
N PHE A 80 -0.02 9.37 10.98
CA PHE A 80 -0.23 9.26 9.54
C PHE A 80 -0.86 7.90 9.24
N THR A 81 -1.85 7.87 8.37
CA THR A 81 -2.58 6.66 7.99
C THR A 81 -2.89 6.64 6.51
N CYS A 82 -2.89 5.46 5.91
CA CYS A 82 -3.40 5.20 4.57
C CYS A 82 -4.40 4.05 4.62
N LEU A 83 -5.48 4.22 3.84
CA LEU A 83 -6.51 3.24 3.61
C LEU A 83 -6.45 2.73 2.17
N TYR A 84 -6.62 1.42 2.01
CA TYR A 84 -6.61 0.73 0.72
C TYR A 84 -7.91 -0.05 0.54
N ASN A 85 -8.38 -0.18 -0.71
CA ASN A 85 -9.58 -0.97 -1.03
C ASN A 85 -9.32 -2.44 -1.36
N GLY A 86 -8.05 -2.85 -1.53
CA GLY A 86 -7.63 -4.25 -1.67
C GLY A 86 -7.04 -4.80 -0.37
N ILE A 87 -6.94 -6.13 -0.24
CA ILE A 87 -6.40 -6.80 0.95
C ILE A 87 -5.17 -7.66 0.60
N GLY A 88 -3.96 -7.15 0.89
CA GLY A 88 -2.71 -7.80 0.48
C GLY A 88 -2.06 -8.76 1.49
N TYR A 89 -2.57 -8.86 2.73
CA TYR A 89 -1.93 -9.63 3.82
C TYR A 89 -2.62 -10.97 4.13
N TYR A 90 -3.36 -11.55 3.19
CA TYR A 90 -3.91 -12.87 3.40
C TYR A 90 -2.78 -13.90 3.54
N THR A 91 -2.76 -14.62 4.66
CA THR A 91 -1.70 -15.57 4.98
C THR A 91 -1.62 -16.65 3.90
N ASN A 92 -0.42 -16.87 3.36
CA ASN A 92 -0.14 -17.80 2.26
C ASN A 92 -0.76 -17.46 0.90
N GLU A 93 -1.37 -16.28 0.75
CA GLU A 93 -1.81 -15.77 -0.56
C GLU A 93 -0.71 -14.89 -1.19
N PRO A 94 -0.61 -14.86 -2.54
CA PRO A 94 0.36 -14.02 -3.23
C PRO A 94 0.07 -12.52 -2.97
N MET A 95 1.10 -11.77 -2.59
CA MET A 95 1.02 -10.30 -2.55
C MET A 95 1.00 -9.71 -3.97
N TRP A 96 1.62 -10.39 -4.93
CA TRP A 96 1.52 -10.15 -6.36
C TRP A 96 1.92 -11.41 -7.13
N GLU A 97 1.48 -11.51 -8.38
CA GLU A 97 1.87 -12.60 -9.28
C GLU A 97 3.11 -12.21 -10.09
N THR A 98 4.06 -13.14 -10.23
CA THR A 98 5.23 -12.94 -11.09
C THR A 98 4.81 -13.09 -12.55
N GLY A 99 5.07 -12.06 -13.35
CA GLY A 99 4.76 -12.05 -14.78
C GLY A 99 5.36 -10.84 -15.49
N SER A 100 5.15 -10.78 -16.80
CA SER A 100 5.47 -9.59 -17.58
C SER A 100 4.52 -8.45 -17.21
N ALA A 101 5.05 -7.24 -17.07
CA ALA A 101 4.22 -6.05 -16.93
C ALA A 101 3.35 -5.84 -18.18
N CYS A 102 2.22 -5.16 -18.04
CA CYS A 102 1.33 -4.91 -19.17
C CYS A 102 2.04 -4.06 -20.25
N VAL A 103 1.72 -4.33 -21.50
CA VAL A 103 2.11 -3.50 -22.65
C VAL A 103 0.89 -2.77 -23.20
N THR A 104 -0.27 -3.42 -23.15
CA THR A 104 -1.56 -2.89 -23.58
C THR A 104 -2.64 -3.17 -22.53
N GLY A 105 -3.80 -2.51 -22.64
CA GLY A 105 -4.93 -2.77 -21.74
C GLY A 105 -5.46 -4.21 -21.80
N ALA A 106 -5.23 -4.93 -22.91
CA ALA A 106 -5.65 -6.32 -23.06
C ALA A 106 -4.87 -7.29 -22.15
N ASP A 107 -3.68 -6.90 -21.69
CA ASP A 107 -2.88 -7.70 -20.74
C ASP A 107 -3.45 -7.62 -19.31
N CYS A 108 -4.38 -6.69 -19.05
CA CYS A 108 -4.94 -6.40 -17.74
C CYS A 108 -6.30 -7.09 -17.56
N THR A 109 -6.29 -8.30 -17.03
CA THR A 109 -7.48 -9.18 -16.98
C THR A 109 -8.30 -9.07 -15.69
N THR A 110 -7.75 -8.47 -14.62
CA THR A 110 -8.41 -8.36 -13.31
C THR A 110 -9.72 -7.56 -13.36
N TYR A 111 -9.76 -6.49 -14.16
CA TYR A 111 -10.93 -5.64 -14.32
C TYR A 111 -11.22 -5.39 -15.79
N ALA A 112 -12.49 -5.48 -16.18
CA ALA A 112 -12.93 -5.14 -17.53
C ALA A 112 -12.62 -3.67 -17.87
N ASN A 113 -12.42 -3.40 -19.17
CA ASN A 113 -12.12 -2.07 -19.71
C ASN A 113 -10.86 -1.41 -19.11
N SER A 114 -9.90 -2.22 -18.65
CA SER A 114 -8.63 -1.70 -18.14
C SER A 114 -7.74 -1.19 -19.27
N GLY A 115 -6.95 -0.16 -18.95
CA GLY A 115 -5.84 0.32 -19.78
C GLY A 115 -4.49 -0.14 -19.22
N CYS A 116 -3.41 0.26 -19.89
CA CYS A 116 -2.05 0.05 -19.42
C CYS A 116 -1.24 1.34 -19.57
N SER A 117 -0.49 1.70 -18.53
CA SER A 117 0.38 2.88 -18.51
C SER A 117 1.68 2.56 -17.78
N ALA A 118 2.82 2.67 -18.48
CA ALA A 118 4.15 2.41 -17.93
C ALA A 118 4.29 1.07 -17.18
N GLY A 119 3.65 0.01 -17.69
CA GLY A 119 3.65 -1.32 -17.07
C GLY A 119 2.63 -1.52 -15.94
N LEU A 120 1.83 -0.51 -15.61
CA LEU A 120 0.76 -0.58 -14.62
C LEU A 120 -0.61 -0.63 -15.29
N CYS A 121 -1.44 -1.58 -14.87
CA CYS A 121 -2.84 -1.65 -15.28
C CYS A 121 -3.63 -0.49 -14.67
N THR A 122 -4.40 0.21 -15.49
CA THR A 122 -5.26 1.32 -15.06
C THR A 122 -6.71 0.87 -15.14
N LYS A 123 -7.37 0.72 -13.97
CA LYS A 123 -8.77 0.27 -13.90
C LYS A 123 -9.68 1.22 -14.69
N GLY A 124 -10.51 0.66 -15.57
CA GLY A 124 -11.55 1.37 -16.31
C GLY A 124 -12.77 1.75 -15.46
N ALA A 125 -13.77 2.35 -16.11
CA ALA A 125 -15.05 2.62 -15.48
C ALA A 125 -15.73 1.32 -15.03
N ASP A 126 -16.42 1.37 -13.89
CA ASP A 126 -17.24 0.26 -13.41
C ASP A 126 -18.32 -0.07 -14.44
N VAL A 127 -18.50 -1.35 -14.75
CA VAL A 127 -19.59 -1.80 -15.63
C VAL A 127 -20.89 -1.77 -14.81
N PRO A 128 -21.90 -0.97 -15.19
CA PRO A 128 -23.15 -0.93 -14.44
C PRO A 128 -23.85 -2.30 -14.52
N GLY A 129 -24.17 -2.89 -13.37
CA GLY A 129 -24.95 -4.13 -13.27
C GLY A 129 -24.16 -5.44 -13.14
N SER A 130 -22.84 -5.38 -12.90
CA SER A 130 -22.01 -6.53 -12.47
C SER A 130 -21.81 -6.59 -10.96
#